data_AF-A0A9E4KPP7-F1
#
_entry.id   AF-A0A9E4KPP7-F1
#
_cell.length_a   1.000
_cell.length_b   1.000
_cell.length_c   1.000
_cell.angle_alpha   90.00
_cell.angle_beta   90.00
_cell.angle_gamma   90.00
#
_symmetry.space_group_name_H-M   'P 1'
#
loop_
_entity.id
_entity.type
_entity.pdbx_description
1 polymer ?
#
loop_
_entity_poly.entity_id
_entity_poly.type
_entity_poly.pdbx_seq_one_letter_code
_entity_poly.pdbx_strand_id
1 'polypeptide(L)'
;LVGGAAGLMLSTNLTLALVALAAVPVAVYIAIRVSGRFRQLWMGVQMETGRMTTILQENLSGMRVVKTFGSEEHEKNKFREAASVVTEETFTVNRLHAANSSLLSTLFALATALIVWYGGWQVVNSGMTPGELT
;
A
#
# COMPACT_ATOMS: atom_id res chain seq x y z
N LEU A 1 -19.46 -11.51 -1.97
CA LEU A 1 -18.51 -12.32 -1.17
C LEU A 1 -18.50 -11.91 0.30
N VAL A 2 -18.07 -10.69 0.67
CA VAL A 2 -18.06 -10.22 2.09
C VAL A 2 -19.45 -10.26 2.75
N GLY A 3 -20.50 -9.80 2.06
CA GLY A 3 -21.87 -9.83 2.60
C GLY A 3 -22.48 -11.23 2.75
N GLY A 4 -22.02 -12.21 1.97
CA GLY A 4 -22.50 -13.60 2.06
C GLY A 4 -21.87 -14.33 3.24
N ALA A 5 -20.59 -14.08 3.53
CA ALA A 5 -19.90 -14.60 4.70
C ALA A 5 -20.45 -14.01 6.02
N ALA A 6 -20.81 -12.71 6.02
CA ALA A 6 -21.45 -12.07 7.16
C ALA A 6 -22.82 -12.68 7.50
N GLY A 7 -23.61 -13.06 6.48
CA GLY A 7 -24.91 -13.71 6.66
C GLY A 7 -24.79 -15.12 7.25
N LEU A 8 -23.78 -15.91 6.84
CA LEU A 8 -23.51 -17.23 7.40
C LEU A 8 -22.97 -17.15 8.85
N MET A 9 -22.08 -16.20 9.15
CA MET A 9 -21.59 -16.00 10.53
C MET A 9 -22.69 -15.57 11.52
N LEU A 10 -23.66 -14.77 11.06
CA LEU A 10 -24.81 -14.35 11.86
C LEU A 10 -25.73 -15.51 12.26
N SER A 11 -25.78 -16.61 11.48
CA SER A 11 -26.60 -17.78 11.82
C SER A 11 -25.94 -18.76 12.77
N THR A 12 -24.60 -18.79 12.83
CA THR A 12 -23.85 -19.83 13.55
C THR A 12 -23.40 -19.39 14.94
N ASN A 13 -22.90 -18.16 15.11
CA ASN A 13 -22.52 -17.66 16.45
C ASN A 13 -22.41 -16.12 16.48
N LEU A 14 -23.38 -15.46 17.12
CA LEU A 14 -23.49 -13.99 17.20
C LEU A 14 -22.23 -13.30 17.75
N THR A 15 -21.52 -13.99 18.66
CA THR A 15 -20.31 -13.49 19.32
C THR A 15 -19.12 -13.40 18.37
N LEU A 16 -18.91 -14.43 17.53
CA LEU A 16 -17.85 -14.45 16.52
C LEU A 16 -18.14 -13.45 15.39
N ALA A 17 -19.41 -13.31 14.99
CA ALA A 17 -19.85 -12.32 14.02
C ALA A 17 -19.55 -10.88 14.49
N LEU A 18 -19.82 -10.55 15.76
CA LEU A 18 -19.53 -9.24 16.34
C LEU A 18 -18.03 -8.94 16.42
N VAL A 19 -17.20 -9.94 16.76
CA VAL A 19 -15.73 -9.78 16.79
C VAL A 19 -15.17 -9.55 15.39
N ALA A 20 -15.65 -10.28 14.38
CA ALA A 20 -15.26 -10.08 12.99
C ALA A 20 -15.73 -8.70 12.46
N LEU A 21 -16.96 -8.29 12.79
CA LEU A 21 -17.51 -7.00 12.39
C LEU A 21 -16.74 -5.83 13.04
N ALA A 22 -16.23 -6.00 14.26
CA ALA A 22 -15.41 -5.01 14.95
C ALA A 22 -14.00 -4.83 14.34
N ALA A 23 -13.47 -5.85 13.66
CA ALA A 23 -12.18 -5.75 12.94
C ALA A 23 -12.28 -4.90 11.65
N VAL A 24 -13.45 -4.85 11.03
CA VAL A 24 -13.71 -4.08 9.80
C VAL A 24 -13.45 -2.58 9.95
N PRO A 25 -14.02 -1.85 10.93
CA PRO A 25 -13.77 -0.41 11.07
C PRO A 25 -12.30 -0.09 11.36
N VAL A 26 -11.58 -0.98 12.07
CA VAL A 26 -10.14 -0.81 12.31
C VAL A 26 -9.35 -0.92 11.00
N ALA A 27 -9.65 -1.93 10.18
CA ALA A 27 -9.02 -2.10 8.87
C ALA A 27 -9.34 -0.93 7.93
N VAL A 28 -10.59 -0.49 7.89
CA VAL A 28 -11.03 0.66 7.08
C VAL A 28 -10.33 1.95 7.52
N TYR A 29 -10.21 2.18 8.83
CA TYR A 29 -9.52 3.36 9.37
C TYR A 29 -8.05 3.40 8.93
N ILE A 30 -7.33 2.28 9.06
CA ILE A 30 -5.92 2.17 8.64
C ILE A 30 -5.80 2.38 7.13
N ALA A 31 -6.67 1.75 6.35
CA ALA A 31 -6.67 1.88 4.89
C ALA A 31 -6.86 3.34 4.45
N ILE A 32 -7.82 4.07 5.02
CA ILE A 32 -8.08 5.48 4.68
C ILE A 32 -6.88 6.36 5.04
N ARG A 33 -6.31 6.19 6.25
CA ARG A 33 -5.16 6.98 6.72
C ARG A 33 -3.95 6.80 5.81
N VAL A 34 -3.69 5.57 5.39
CA VAL A 34 -2.53 5.28 4.54
C VAL A 34 -2.76 5.71 3.09
N SER A 35 -3.98 5.52 2.57
CA SER A 35 -4.33 5.93 1.20
C SER A 35 -4.16 7.43 0.99
N GLY A 36 -4.56 8.25 1.99
CA GLY A 36 -4.37 9.70 1.94
C GLY A 36 -2.90 10.11 1.89
N ARG A 37 -2.06 9.49 2.73
CA ARG A 37 -0.62 9.79 2.78
C ARG A 37 0.13 9.31 1.55
N PHE A 38 -0.25 8.14 1.03
CA PHE A 38 0.27 7.60 -0.21
C PHE A 38 0.02 8.55 -1.38
N ARG A 39 -1.23 9.05 -1.53
CA ARG A 39 -1.58 9.98 -2.61
C ARG A 39 -0.73 11.25 -2.61
N GLN A 40 -0.46 11.84 -1.44
CA GLN A 40 0.39 13.03 -1.33
C GLN A 40 1.83 12.77 -1.77
N LEU A 41 2.39 11.63 -1.36
CA LEU A 41 3.76 11.25 -1.72
C LEU A 41 3.90 10.95 -3.22
N TRP A 42 2.91 10.30 -3.83
CA TRP A 42 2.90 10.08 -5.28
C TRP A 42 2.83 11.36 -6.10
N MET A 43 2.12 12.37 -5.60
CA MET A 43 2.12 13.68 -6.26
C MET A 43 3.51 14.32 -6.28
N GLY A 44 4.33 14.12 -5.23
CA GLY A 44 5.74 14.57 -5.21
C GLY A 44 6.56 13.92 -6.32
N VAL A 45 6.55 12.58 -6.37
CA VAL A 45 7.25 11.80 -7.41
C VAL A 45 6.83 12.23 -8.81
N GLN A 46 5.53 12.47 -9.03
CA GLN A 46 4.99 12.92 -10.32
C GLN A 46 5.52 14.31 -10.71
N MET A 47 5.63 15.25 -9.75
CA MET A 47 6.18 16.59 -10.01
C MET A 47 7.66 16.52 -10.40
N GLU A 48 8.47 15.75 -9.66
CA GLU A 48 9.90 15.61 -9.99
C GLU A 48 10.12 14.87 -11.31
N THR A 49 9.27 13.88 -11.62
CA THR A 49 9.28 13.22 -12.94
C THR A 49 8.93 14.19 -14.06
N GLY A 50 7.97 15.09 -13.82
CA GLY A 50 7.64 16.18 -14.73
C GLY A 50 8.85 17.08 -14.99
N ARG A 51 9.52 17.54 -13.92
CA ARG A 51 10.73 18.37 -14.00
C ARG A 51 11.85 17.70 -14.80
N MET A 52 12.13 16.42 -14.50
CA MET A 52 13.13 15.62 -15.23
C MET A 52 12.78 15.52 -16.73
N THR A 53 11.50 15.30 -17.04
CA THR A 53 11.02 15.21 -18.42
C THR A 53 11.15 16.54 -19.16
N THR A 54 10.87 17.67 -18.51
CA THR A 54 11.09 19.00 -19.08
C THR A 54 12.55 19.23 -19.44
N ILE A 55 13.49 18.91 -18.52
CA ILE A 55 14.94 19.01 -18.79
C ILE A 55 15.32 18.15 -20.00
N LEU A 56 14.78 16.94 -20.09
CA LEU A 56 15.02 16.05 -21.24
C LEU A 56 14.50 16.67 -22.54
N GLN A 57 13.28 17.23 -22.54
CA GLN A 57 12.67 17.84 -23.72
C GLN A 57 13.43 19.09 -24.18
N GLU A 58 13.87 19.95 -23.27
CA GLU A 58 14.72 21.10 -23.57
C GLU A 58 16.03 20.66 -24.24
N ASN A 59 16.69 19.64 -23.69
CA ASN A 59 17.93 19.11 -24.24
C ASN A 59 17.76 18.45 -25.61
N LEU A 60 16.65 17.75 -25.85
CA LEU A 60 16.36 17.14 -27.14
C LEU A 60 15.99 18.18 -28.21
N SER A 61 15.18 19.19 -27.85
CA SER A 61 14.81 20.29 -28.74
C SER A 61 16.01 21.18 -29.08
N GLY A 62 16.86 21.45 -28.08
CA GLY A 62 18.08 22.25 -28.18
C GLY A 62 19.34 21.46 -28.54
N MET A 63 19.24 20.20 -28.96
CA MET A 63 20.39 19.30 -29.10
C MET A 63 21.50 19.85 -30.01
N ARG A 64 21.12 20.58 -31.07
CA ARG A 64 22.08 21.25 -31.96
C ARG A 64 22.89 22.30 -31.20
N VAL A 65 22.26 23.06 -30.31
CA VAL A 65 22.91 24.07 -29.47
C VAL A 65 23.87 23.39 -28.50
N VAL A 66 23.42 22.36 -27.78
CA VAL A 66 24.26 21.58 -26.83
C VAL A 66 25.53 21.05 -27.51
N LYS A 67 25.40 20.48 -28.72
CA LYS A 67 26.54 19.99 -29.51
C LYS A 67 27.47 21.09 -30.00
N THR A 68 26.92 22.22 -30.43
CA THR A 68 27.73 23.33 -30.96
C THR A 68 28.60 23.97 -29.88
N PHE A 69 28.11 24.01 -28.64
CA PHE A 69 28.86 24.52 -27.48
C PHE A 69 29.67 23.44 -26.74
N GLY A 70 29.58 22.16 -27.12
CA GLY A 70 30.29 21.07 -26.45
C GLY A 70 29.80 20.78 -25.03
N SER A 71 28.59 21.20 -24.67
CA SER A 71 28.05 21.16 -23.29
C SER A 71 27.34 19.84 -22.94
N GLU A 72 27.59 18.76 -23.68
CA GLU A 72 26.89 17.48 -23.53
C GLU A 72 27.09 16.86 -22.13
N GLU A 73 28.29 16.95 -21.58
CA GLU A 73 28.65 16.39 -20.28
C GLU A 73 27.94 17.15 -19.14
N HIS A 74 27.84 18.47 -19.26
CA HIS A 74 27.11 19.33 -18.33
C HIS A 74 25.61 18.99 -18.29
N GLU A 75 24.96 18.90 -19.45
CA GLU A 75 23.54 18.58 -19.53
C GLU A 75 23.22 17.14 -19.08
N LYS A 76 24.14 16.21 -19.33
CA LYS A 76 24.05 14.84 -18.82
C LYS A 76 24.14 14.78 -17.29
N ASN A 77 24.99 15.60 -16.68
CA ASN A 77 25.10 15.70 -15.22
C ASN A 77 23.84 16.34 -14.60
N LYS A 78 23.30 17.40 -15.22
CA LYS A 78 22.02 18.01 -14.82
C LYS A 78 20.85 17.02 -14.89
N PHE A 79 20.77 16.22 -15.96
CA PHE A 79 19.76 15.15 -16.06
C PHE A 79 19.95 14.08 -14.98
N ARG A 80 21.20 13.67 -14.71
CA ARG A 80 21.51 12.68 -13.66
C ARG A 80 21.05 13.15 -12.27
N GLU A 81 21.24 14.41 -11.94
CA GLU A 81 20.80 14.98 -10.67
C GLU A 81 19.26 15.00 -10.56
N ALA A 82 18.56 15.37 -11.63
CA ALA A 82 17.10 15.29 -11.65
C ALA A 82 16.60 13.84 -11.52
N ALA A 83 17.26 12.90 -12.19
CA ALA A 83 16.93 11.47 -12.12
C ALA A 83 17.20 10.86 -10.73
N SER A 84 18.27 11.30 -10.03
CA SER A 84 18.54 10.82 -8.67
C SER A 84 17.48 11.26 -7.67
N VAL A 85 16.99 12.50 -7.79
CA VAL A 85 15.88 13.00 -6.95
C VAL A 85 14.62 12.16 -7.14
N VAL A 86 14.21 11.91 -8.40
CA VAL A 86 13.06 11.04 -8.70
C VAL A 86 13.25 9.63 -8.12
N THR A 87 14.46 9.08 -8.23
CA THR A 87 14.77 7.74 -7.72
C THR A 87 14.64 7.67 -6.20
N GLU A 88 15.18 8.66 -5.49
CA GLU A 88 15.18 8.71 -4.02
C GLU A 88 13.77 8.93 -3.45
N GLU A 89 12.98 9.80 -4.08
CA GLU A 89 11.57 9.97 -3.71
C GLU A 89 10.76 8.70 -3.97
N THR A 90 10.92 8.09 -5.16
CA THR A 90 10.23 6.84 -5.51
C THR A 90 10.58 5.71 -4.53
N PHE A 91 11.85 5.60 -4.14
CA PHE A 91 12.28 4.62 -3.15
C PHE A 91 11.62 4.85 -1.79
N THR A 92 11.51 6.10 -1.35
CA THR A 92 10.82 6.47 -0.10
C THR A 92 9.34 6.10 -0.13
N VAL A 93 8.65 6.38 -1.25
CA VAL A 93 7.24 6.02 -1.44
C VAL A 93 7.05 4.50 -1.44
N ASN A 94 7.91 3.76 -2.15
CA ASN A 94 7.85 2.30 -2.21
C ASN A 94 8.12 1.65 -0.84
N ARG A 95 9.08 2.17 -0.08
CA ARG A 95 9.37 1.69 1.28
C ARG A 95 8.17 1.88 2.21
N LEU A 96 7.49 3.03 2.14
CA LEU A 96 6.25 3.27 2.87
C LEU A 96 5.12 2.34 2.42
N HIS A 97 5.04 2.07 1.12
CA HIS A 97 4.04 1.15 0.57
C HIS A 97 4.25 -0.29 1.05
N ALA A 98 5.50 -0.77 1.03
CA ALA A 98 5.87 -2.10 1.50
C ALA A 98 5.62 -2.25 3.01
N ALA A 99 5.96 -1.23 3.80
CA ALA A 99 5.65 -1.24 5.24
C ALA A 99 4.14 -1.33 5.48
N ASN A 100 3.33 -0.60 4.70
CA ASN A 100 1.88 -0.66 4.83
C ASN A 100 1.28 -2.02 4.44
N SER A 101 1.74 -2.62 3.34
CA SER A 101 1.24 -3.93 2.92
C SER A 101 1.61 -5.02 3.94
N SER A 102 2.83 -4.97 4.49
CA SER A 102 3.25 -5.85 5.59
C SER A 102 2.41 -5.65 6.86
N LEU A 103 2.10 -4.41 7.25
CA LEU A 103 1.24 -4.12 8.42
C LEU A 103 -0.17 -4.67 8.25
N LEU A 104 -0.80 -4.43 7.09
CA LEU A 104 -2.12 -4.97 6.79
C LEU A 104 -2.12 -6.50 6.81
N SER A 105 -1.14 -7.13 6.16
CA SER A 105 -1.00 -8.59 6.16
C SER A 105 -0.81 -9.17 7.57
N THR A 106 -0.01 -8.51 8.42
CA THR A 106 0.20 -8.92 9.82
C THR A 106 -1.08 -8.77 10.63
N LEU A 107 -1.83 -7.67 10.45
CA LEU A 107 -3.12 -7.47 11.12
C LEU A 107 -4.13 -8.54 10.72
N PHE A 108 -4.20 -8.89 9.44
CA PHE A 108 -5.04 -9.98 8.97
C PHE A 108 -4.62 -11.32 9.58
N ALA A 109 -3.34 -11.65 9.59
CA ALA A 109 -2.83 -12.87 10.19
C ALA A 109 -3.13 -12.95 11.70
N LEU A 110 -2.97 -11.84 12.43
CA LEU A 110 -3.33 -11.75 13.85
C LEU A 110 -4.83 -11.91 14.07
N ALA A 111 -5.67 -11.26 13.27
CA ALA A 111 -7.12 -11.39 13.34
C ALA A 111 -7.54 -12.85 13.10
N THR A 112 -7.00 -13.50 12.07
CA THR A 112 -7.25 -14.92 11.80
C THR A 112 -6.77 -15.81 12.94
N ALA A 113 -5.57 -15.57 13.49
CA ALA A 113 -5.05 -16.33 14.62
C ALA A 113 -5.96 -16.20 15.86
N LEU A 114 -6.45 -15.00 16.16
CA LEU A 114 -7.41 -14.77 17.25
C LEU A 114 -8.73 -15.48 17.01
N ILE A 115 -9.26 -15.42 15.78
CA ILE A 115 -10.50 -16.13 15.42
C ILE A 115 -10.34 -17.64 15.59
N VAL A 116 -9.24 -18.21 15.09
CA VAL A 116 -8.96 -19.65 15.21
C VAL A 116 -8.75 -20.05 16.66
N TRP A 117 -8.02 -19.25 17.45
CA TRP A 117 -7.80 -19.51 18.87
C TRP A 117 -9.12 -19.49 19.65
N TYR A 118 -9.90 -18.42 19.49
CA TYR A 118 -11.13 -18.23 20.24
C TYR A 118 -12.25 -19.17 19.77
N GLY A 119 -12.36 -19.39 18.46
CA GLY A 119 -13.26 -20.36 17.85
C GLY A 119 -12.91 -21.80 18.23
N GLY A 120 -11.62 -22.15 18.26
CA GLY A 120 -11.14 -23.46 18.73
C GLY A 120 -11.44 -23.70 20.20
N TRP A 121 -11.21 -22.71 21.07
CA TRP A 121 -11.56 -22.79 22.50
C TRP A 121 -13.08 -22.92 22.71
N GLN A 122 -13.87 -22.17 21.95
CA GLN A 122 -15.33 -22.21 22.03
C GLN A 122 -15.89 -23.56 21.51
N VAL A 123 -15.31 -24.14 20.47
CA VAL A 123 -15.67 -25.48 19.96
C VAL A 123 -15.44 -26.56 21.03
N VAL A 124 -14.29 -26.50 21.72
CA VAL A 124 -13.96 -27.46 22.79
C VAL A 124 -14.89 -27.33 24.00
N ASN A 125 -15.32 -26.12 24.34
CA ASN A 125 -16.20 -25.87 25.49
C ASN A 125 -17.70 -26.01 25.21
N SER A 126 -18.15 -25.90 23.94
CA SER A 126 -19.57 -25.79 23.59
C SER A 126 -20.12 -26.96 22.75
N GLY A 127 -19.29 -27.94 22.36
CA GLY A 127 -19.74 -29.09 21.56
C GLY A 127 -20.14 -28.73 20.12
N MET A 128 -19.65 -27.62 19.57
CA MET A 128 -19.83 -27.26 18.16
C MET A 128 -18.94 -28.15 17.29
N THR A 129 -19.48 -28.68 16.19
CA THR A 129 -18.76 -29.61 15.31
C THR A 129 -17.69 -28.87 14.49
N PRO A 130 -16.53 -29.49 14.21
CA PRO A 130 -15.41 -28.84 13.51
C PRO A 130 -15.73 -28.24 12.13
N GLY A 131 -16.88 -28.60 11.53
CA GLY A 131 -17.34 -28.10 10.23
C GLY A 131 -17.91 -26.68 10.22
N GLU A 132 -18.08 -26.03 11.38
CA GLU A 132 -18.55 -24.62 11.46
C GLU A 132 -17.40 -23.59 11.46
N LEU A 133 -16.14 -24.04 11.46
CA LEU A 133 -14.94 -23.19 11.51
C LEU A 133 -14.32 -22.85 10.14
N THR A 134 -14.78 -23.49 9.05
CA THR A 134 -14.28 -23.30 7.67
C THR A 134 -15.32 -22.65 6.78
#